data_AF-A0A519L8B1-F1
#
_entry.id   AF-A0A519L8B1-F1
#
_cell.length_a   1.000
_cell.length_b   1.000
_cell.length_c   1.000
_cell.angle_alpha   90.00
_cell.angle_beta   90.00
_cell.angle_gamma   90.00
#
_symmetry.space_group_name_H-M   'P 1'
#
loop_
_entity.id
_entity.type
_entity.pdbx_description
1 polymer ?
#
loop_
_entity_poly.entity_id
_entity_poly.type
_entity_poly.pdbx_seq_one_letter_code
_entity_poly.pdbx_strand_id
1 'polypeptide(L)' 'QRRQGTGLGLSLVRAFAELHGGRMSIESTLGEGTAVTVRMPVALVARAPAPEGGAEIIPLPVATNSG' A
#
# COMPACT_ATOMS: atom_id res chain seq x y z
N GLN A 1 33.90 -12.13 -4.61
CA GLN A 1 33.83 -11.05 -3.60
C GLN A 1 32.40 -10.95 -3.10
N ARG A 2 32.15 -11.19 -1.80
CA ARG A 2 30.82 -10.99 -1.20
C ARG A 2 30.70 -9.50 -0.87
N ARG A 3 29.94 -8.73 -1.67
CA ARG A 3 29.63 -7.34 -1.34
C ARG A 3 28.79 -7.35 -0.06
N GLN A 4 29.39 -6.96 1.05
CA GLN A 4 28.67 -6.74 2.29
C GLN A 4 27.73 -5.55 2.04
N GLY A 5 26.42 -5.78 2.09
CA GLY A 5 25.44 -4.71 1.98
C GLY A 5 25.75 -3.65 3.03
N THR A 6 25.52 -2.38 2.72
CA THR A 6 25.83 -1.23 3.57
C THR A 6 25.06 -1.18 4.90
N GLY A 7 24.20 -2.18 5.18
CA GLY A 7 23.36 -2.21 6.38
C GLY A 7 22.19 -1.23 6.35
N LEU A 8 21.97 -0.51 5.25
CA LEU A 8 21.00 0.59 5.16
C LEU A 8 19.54 0.15 5.06
N GLY A 9 19.25 -1.13 4.78
CA GLY A 9 17.89 -1.58 4.50
C GLY A 9 16.93 -1.36 5.67
N LEU A 10 17.28 -1.88 6.86
CA LEU A 10 16.40 -1.79 8.02
C LEU A 10 16.36 -0.38 8.63
N SER A 11 17.44 0.40 8.51
CA SER A 11 17.42 1.80 8.94
C SER A 11 16.49 2.65 8.08
N LEU A 12 16.43 2.40 6.76
CA LEU A 12 15.47 3.03 5.86
C LEU A 12 14.03 2.62 6.20
N VAL A 13 13.76 1.32 6.40
CA VAL A 13 12.41 0.84 6.77
C VAL A 13 11.93 1.51 8.06
N ARG A 14 12.81 1.60 9.08
CA ARG A 14 12.49 2.28 10.34
C ARG A 14 12.14 3.75 10.11
N ALA A 15 12.98 4.48 9.38
CA ALA A 15 12.76 5.90 9.08
C ALA A 15 11.46 6.12 8.30
N PHE A 16 11.15 5.25 7.32
CA PHE A 16 9.89 5.32 6.58
C PHE A 16 8.68 5.03 7.48
N ALA A 17 8.73 4.00 8.31
CA ALA A 17 7.63 3.71 9.23
C ALA A 17 7.37 4.90 10.16
N GLU A 18 8.42 5.48 10.75
CA GLU A 18 8.33 6.64 11.64
C GLU A 18 7.77 7.89 10.94
N LEU A 19 8.19 8.15 9.69
CA LEU A 19 7.69 9.27 8.89
C LEU A 19 6.16 9.19 8.67
N HIS A 20 5.61 7.99 8.56
CA HIS A 20 4.18 7.76 8.38
C HIS A 20 3.41 7.61 9.71
N GLY A 21 4.04 7.95 10.85
CA GLY A 21 3.43 7.81 12.19
C GLY A 21 3.34 6.35 12.68
N GLY A 22 4.04 5.44 12.03
CA GLY A 22 4.16 4.04 12.41
C GLY A 22 5.34 3.76 13.34
N ARG A 23 5.60 2.47 13.56
CA ARG A 23 6.73 1.98 14.37
C ARG A 23 7.22 0.64 13.83
N MET A 24 8.50 0.36 14.04
CA MET A 24 9.13 -0.93 13.71
C MET A 24 9.73 -1.57 14.98
N SER A 25 9.64 -2.90 15.10
CA SER A 25 10.35 -3.70 16.11
C SER A 25 11.04 -4.90 15.46
N ILE A 26 12.11 -5.40 16.13
CA ILE A 26 12.86 -6.57 15.69
C ILE A 26 13.09 -7.45 16.92
N GLU A 27 12.77 -8.73 16.77
CA GLU A 27 12.98 -9.78 17.78
C GLU A 27 13.81 -10.88 17.12
N SER A 28 14.93 -11.25 17.74
CA SER A 28 15.86 -12.24 17.17
C SER A 28 16.42 -13.10 18.28
N THR A 29 16.34 -14.41 18.08
CA THR A 29 16.96 -15.40 18.96
C THR A 29 17.85 -16.28 18.10
N LEU A 30 19.11 -16.43 18.51
CA LEU A 30 20.08 -17.25 17.80
C LEU A 30 19.58 -18.69 17.68
N GLY A 31 19.51 -19.21 16.45
CA GLY A 31 19.02 -20.56 16.18
C GLY A 31 17.50 -20.68 16.03
N GLU A 32 16.72 -19.66 16.40
CA GLU A 32 15.26 -19.64 16.23
C GLU A 32 14.80 -18.72 15.10
N GLY A 33 15.66 -17.78 14.71
CA GLY A 33 15.43 -16.89 13.57
C GLY A 33 15.23 -15.44 13.99
N THR A 34 14.55 -14.66 13.15
CA THR A 34 14.33 -13.23 13.37
C THR A 34 12.96 -12.82 12.85
N ALA A 35 12.21 -12.11 13.68
CA ALA A 35 10.94 -11.49 13.34
C ALA A 35 11.11 -9.97 13.28
N VAL A 36 10.64 -9.37 12.18
CA VAL A 36 10.61 -7.91 11.99
C VAL A 36 9.16 -7.50 11.84
N THR A 37 8.68 -6.62 12.70
CA THR A 37 7.29 -6.16 12.73
C THR A 37 7.23 -4.68 12.41
N VAL A 38 6.35 -4.28 11.49
CA VAL A 38 6.06 -2.88 11.17
C VAL A 38 4.58 -2.61 11.44
N ARG A 39 4.28 -1.62 12.28
CA ARG A 39 2.93 -1.18 12.63
C ARG A 39 2.69 0.19 12.01
N MET A 40 1.62 0.32 11.25
CA MET A 40 1.25 1.55 10.55
C MET A 40 -0.13 2.03 11.01
N PRO A 41 -0.36 3.35 11.12
CA PRO A 41 -1.70 3.89 11.29
C PRO A 41 -2.59 3.50 10.10
N VAL A 42 -3.83 3.11 10.38
CA VAL A 42 -4.83 2.83 9.34
C VAL A 42 -5.59 4.11 9.05
N ALA A 43 -5.46 4.62 7.82
CA ALA A 43 -6.33 5.68 7.32
C ALA A 43 -7.64 5.04 6.83
N LEU A 44 -8.72 5.22 7.59
CA LEU A 44 -10.06 4.87 7.13
C LEU A 44 -10.48 5.91 6.10
N VAL A 45 -10.36 5.56 4.82
CA VAL A 45 -11.01 6.34 3.76
C VAL A 45 -12.49 5.98 3.82
N ALA A 46 -13.33 6.92 4.25
CA ALA A 46 -14.77 6.75 4.15
C ALA A 46 -15.09 6.43 2.69
N ARG A 47 -15.65 5.24 2.45
CA ARG A 47 -16.14 4.89 1.13
C ARG A 47 -17.19 5.92 0.77
N ALA A 48 -16.98 6.63 -0.34
CA ALA A 48 -18.02 7.52 -0.85
C ALA A 48 -19.32 6.71 -0.95
N PRO A 49 -20.46 7.26 -0.49
CA PRO A 49 -21.74 6.60 -0.70
C PRO A 49 -21.86 6.26 -2.18
N ALA A 50 -22.32 5.04 -2.47
CA ALA A 50 -22.59 4.67 -3.86
C ALA A 50 -23.49 5.77 -4.47
N PRO A 51 -23.22 6.23 -5.70
CA PRO A 51 -24.07 7.25 -6.29
C PRO A 51 -25.52 6.74 -6.25
N GLU A 52 -26.37 7.48 -5.55
CA GLU A 52 -27.80 7.12 -5.40
C GLU A 52 -28.58 7.32 -6.72
N GLY A 53 -27.91 7.78 -7.79
CA GLY A 53 -28.44 7.82 -9.14
C GLY A 53 -28.06 6.57 -9.92
N GLY A 54 -29.05 5.79 -10.32
CA GLY A 54 -28.88 4.67 -11.25
C GLY A 54 -28.10 5.12 -12.50
N ALA A 55 -27.28 4.23 -13.03
CA ALA A 55 -26.50 4.48 -14.24
C ALA A 55 -27.43 5.02 -15.34
N GLU A 56 -27.27 6.29 -15.67
CA GLU A 56 -27.97 6.89 -16.80
C GLU A 56 -27.49 6.16 -18.05
N ILE A 57 -28.39 5.40 -18.68
CA ILE A 57 -28.10 4.74 -19.95
C ILE A 57 -28.01 5.84 -21.00
N ILE A 58 -26.79 6.24 -21.34
CA ILE A 58 -26.53 7.11 -22.48
C ILE A 58 -26.60 6.22 -23.73
N PRO A 59 -27.60 6.36 -24.60
CA PRO A 59 -27.63 5.62 -25.85
C PRO A 59 -26.44 6.04 -26.71
N LEU A 60 -25.68 5.06 -27.19
CA LEU A 60 -24.59 5.32 -28.14
C LEU A 60 -25.18 5.91 -29.42
N PRO A 61 -24.55 6.94 -30.01
CA PRO A 61 -25.00 7.47 -31.29
C PRO A 61 -24.89 6.38 -32.35
N VAL A 62 -26.04 5.92 -32.85
CA VAL A 62 -26.11 4.92 -33.93
C VAL A 62 -25.64 5.63 -35.20
N ALA A 63 -24.46 5.26 -35.71
CA ALA A 63 -24.06 5.67 -37.04
C ALA A 63 -25.07 5.10 -38.04
N THR A 64 -25.90 5.96 -38.63
CA THR A 64 -26.73 5.59 -39.78
C THR A 64 -25.79 5.44 -40.97
N ASN A 65 -25.45 4.19 -41.30
CA ASN A 65 -24.82 3.87 -42.56
C ASN A 65 -25.92 3.92 -43.64
N SER A 66 -26.14 5.10 -44.21
CA SER A 66 -26.81 5.23 -45.51
C SER A 66 -25.85 4.71 -46.58
N GLY A 67 -26.33 3.76 -47.38
CA GLY A 67 -25.57 3.11 -48.46
C GLY A 67 -25.29 3.99 -49.67
#